data_AF-A0ABD3JMB9-F1
#
_entry.id   AF-A0ABD3JMB9-F1
#
_cell.length_a   1.000
_cell.length_b   1.000
_cell.length_c   1.000
_cell.angle_alpha   90.00
_cell.angle_beta   90.00
_cell.angle_gamma   90.00
#
_symmetry.space_group_name_H-M   'P 1'
#
loop_
_entity.id
_entity.type
_entity.pdbx_description
1 polymer ?
#
loop_
_entity_poly.entity_id
_entity_poly.type
_entity_poly.pdbx_seq_one_letter_code
_entity_poly.pdbx_strand_id
1 'polypeptide(L)'
;MYQMTVLPSYLVVNANESEPGTCEYREIMRHDPRKLLEGCLIAGVGMRATAAYIYIRGEYVRERKTLGQARKEAYEAGLLGRSACGSGHDFDVHIRYGAEACICGEENALLESLEGKQGKRRSKPPFPANAGLYGCPTTVTNVETGSFSYYPQTWSRLVASFGRKNDSVTKLFCVSDHVKKPCTVEDNTWWFICTASPNEHNDVLMGYDAPKAVQSGLGTAAVVVMNKSTHVLWTAHTCREGTGWLWMIMEKLKVGNAKLEESDMLQEVTKRIEGHTICAF
;
A
#
# COMPACT_ATOMS: atom_id res chain seq x y z
N MET A 1 -33.26 -29.69 4.57
CA MET A 1 -32.64 -28.62 3.77
C MET A 1 -31.69 -27.86 4.68
N TYR A 2 -30.38 -28.00 4.49
CA TYR A 2 -29.43 -27.08 5.13
C TYR A 2 -29.54 -25.77 4.35
N GLN A 3 -30.15 -24.75 4.96
CA GLN A 3 -30.12 -23.40 4.42
C GLN A 3 -28.67 -22.95 4.56
N MET A 4 -27.89 -22.96 3.46
CA MET A 4 -26.55 -22.38 3.44
C MET A 4 -26.69 -20.92 3.87
N THR A 5 -26.34 -20.63 5.11
CA THR A 5 -26.19 -19.25 5.58
C THR A 5 -25.10 -18.64 4.72
N VAL A 6 -25.50 -17.71 3.83
CA VAL A 6 -24.56 -16.96 3.01
C VAL A 6 -23.69 -16.17 3.99
N LEU A 7 -22.40 -16.49 4.03
CA LEU A 7 -21.44 -15.73 4.84
C LEU A 7 -21.41 -14.28 4.34
N PRO A 8 -21.30 -13.30 5.24
CA PRO A 8 -21.06 -11.92 4.82
C PRO A 8 -19.70 -11.84 4.10
N SER A 9 -19.61 -10.94 3.13
CA SER A 9 -18.33 -10.57 2.51
C SER A 9 -17.84 -9.25 3.09
N TYR A 10 -16.52 -9.07 3.13
CA TYR A 10 -15.89 -7.86 3.66
C TYR A 10 -14.95 -7.22 2.65
N LEU A 11 -14.93 -5.89 2.68
CA LEU A 11 -13.86 -5.10 2.08
C LEU A 11 -12.88 -4.71 3.19
N VAL A 12 -11.58 -4.82 2.93
CA VAL A 12 -10.55 -4.31 3.84
C VAL A 12 -9.72 -3.30 3.08
N VAL A 13 -9.60 -2.10 3.62
CA VAL A 13 -8.73 -1.04 3.10
C VAL A 13 -7.48 -1.00 3.96
N ASN A 14 -6.36 -1.28 3.32
CA ASN A 14 -5.03 -1.15 3.88
C ASN A 14 -4.57 0.31 3.80
N ALA A 15 -4.67 1.01 4.94
CA ALA A 15 -4.12 2.34 5.14
C ALA A 15 -2.86 2.31 6.02
N ASN A 16 -2.12 1.20 6.01
CA ASN A 16 -0.82 1.08 6.64
C ASN A 16 0.31 1.55 5.70
N GLU A 17 0.33 2.86 5.43
CA GLU A 17 1.32 3.52 4.56
C GLU A 17 2.67 3.63 5.26
N SER A 18 3.43 2.54 5.33
CA SER A 18 4.69 2.46 6.10
C SER A 18 5.96 2.45 5.24
N GLU A 19 5.81 2.38 3.92
CA GLU A 19 6.95 2.45 3.00
C GLU A 19 7.59 3.85 3.02
N PRO A 20 8.92 3.98 3.15
CA PRO A 20 9.58 5.29 3.12
C PRO A 20 9.27 6.08 1.85
N GLY A 21 9.07 7.40 1.99
CA GLY A 21 8.77 8.29 0.87
C GLY A 21 7.31 8.27 0.39
N THR A 22 6.46 7.39 0.92
CA THR A 22 5.02 7.35 0.61
C THR A 22 4.21 8.29 1.50
N CYS A 23 3.21 8.94 0.91
CA CYS A 23 2.28 9.82 1.62
C CYS A 23 0.94 10.05 0.90
N GLU A 24 0.70 9.33 -0.20
CA GLU A 24 -0.50 9.46 -1.02
C GLU A 24 -1.78 9.08 -0.26
N TYR A 25 -1.75 8.05 0.60
CA TYR A 25 -2.91 7.64 1.41
C TYR A 25 -3.21 8.69 2.47
N ARG A 26 -2.16 9.24 3.06
CA ARG A 26 -2.24 10.35 4.01
C ARG A 26 -2.91 11.57 3.37
N GLU A 27 -2.53 11.96 2.17
CA GLU A 27 -3.13 13.11 1.49
C GLU A 27 -4.63 12.87 1.20
N ILE A 28 -5.01 11.68 0.72
CA ILE A 28 -6.42 11.32 0.51
C ILE A 28 -7.21 11.41 1.82
N MET A 29 -6.73 10.78 2.90
CA MET A 29 -7.47 10.75 4.18
C MET A 29 -7.55 12.12 4.87
N ARG A 30 -6.62 13.04 4.60
CA ARG A 30 -6.63 14.40 5.14
C ARG A 30 -7.54 15.33 4.37
N HIS A 31 -7.55 15.23 3.05
CA HIS A 31 -8.14 16.25 2.18
C HIS A 31 -9.46 15.79 1.59
N ASP A 32 -9.58 14.51 1.24
CA ASP A 32 -10.76 13.92 0.56
C ASP A 32 -11.24 12.61 1.20
N PRO A 33 -11.47 12.54 2.53
CA PRO A 33 -11.87 11.29 3.21
C PRO A 33 -13.22 10.74 2.71
N ARG A 34 -14.11 11.59 2.18
CA ARG A 34 -15.41 11.17 1.66
C ARG A 34 -15.28 10.38 0.36
N LYS A 35 -14.28 10.69 -0.49
CA LYS A 35 -14.00 9.91 -1.71
C LYS A 35 -13.64 8.47 -1.36
N LEU A 36 -12.85 8.27 -0.31
CA LEU A 36 -12.52 6.94 0.18
C LEU A 36 -13.77 6.20 0.67
N LEU A 37 -14.62 6.84 1.47
CA LEU A 37 -15.85 6.23 2.00
C LEU A 37 -16.82 5.83 0.89
N GLU A 38 -17.02 6.71 -0.08
CA GLU A 38 -17.90 6.46 -1.23
C GLU A 38 -17.35 5.34 -2.12
N GLY A 39 -16.05 5.36 -2.40
CA GLY A 39 -15.40 4.27 -3.14
C GLY A 39 -15.51 2.93 -2.43
N CYS A 40 -15.41 2.90 -1.09
CA CYS A 40 -15.68 1.70 -0.29
C CYS A 40 -17.11 1.19 -0.47
N LEU A 41 -18.11 2.09 -0.44
CA LEU A 41 -19.52 1.73 -0.63
C LEU A 41 -19.76 1.14 -2.03
N ILE A 42 -19.26 1.81 -3.08
CA ILE A 42 -19.43 1.35 -4.47
C ILE A 42 -18.77 -0.01 -4.67
N ALA A 43 -17.52 -0.18 -4.23
CA ALA A 43 -16.82 -1.46 -4.30
C ALA A 43 -17.55 -2.53 -3.48
N GLY A 44 -18.03 -2.16 -2.29
CA GLY A 44 -18.81 -3.02 -1.41
C GLY A 44 -20.07 -3.55 -2.07
N VAL A 45 -20.86 -2.69 -2.71
CA VAL A 45 -22.04 -3.09 -3.49
C VAL A 45 -21.66 -4.06 -4.61
N GLY A 46 -20.61 -3.75 -5.39
CA GLY A 46 -20.15 -4.62 -6.47
C GLY A 46 -19.74 -6.03 -6.02
N MET A 47 -19.20 -6.15 -4.81
CA MET A 47 -18.77 -7.42 -4.21
C MET A 47 -19.82 -8.05 -3.29
N ARG A 48 -20.98 -7.39 -3.08
CA ARG A 48 -21.98 -7.75 -2.06
C ARG A 48 -21.39 -7.82 -0.64
N ALA A 49 -20.42 -6.95 -0.35
CA ALA A 49 -19.89 -6.79 0.98
C ALA A 49 -20.89 -6.02 1.86
N THR A 50 -20.98 -6.44 3.12
CA THR A 50 -21.86 -5.83 4.13
C THR A 50 -21.12 -4.80 4.98
N ALA A 51 -19.80 -4.84 4.98
CA ALA A 51 -18.97 -3.88 5.69
C ALA A 51 -17.59 -3.69 5.04
N ALA A 52 -17.02 -2.51 5.26
CA ALA A 52 -15.62 -2.20 5.04
C ALA A 52 -14.86 -2.01 6.36
N TYR A 53 -13.64 -2.52 6.42
CA TYR A 53 -12.70 -2.30 7.52
C TYR A 53 -11.51 -1.49 7.01
N ILE A 54 -11.33 -0.27 7.51
CA ILE A 54 -10.20 0.58 7.17
C ILE A 54 -9.16 0.45 8.29
N TYR A 55 -8.01 -0.16 7.98
CA TYR A 55 -6.89 -0.34 8.91
C TYR A 55 -5.88 0.79 8.74
N ILE A 56 -5.84 1.72 9.69
CA ILE A 56 -4.97 2.90 9.66
C ILE A 56 -3.79 2.70 10.59
N ARG A 57 -2.56 3.00 10.15
CA ARG A 57 -1.36 2.96 11.01
C ARG A 57 -1.47 3.89 12.23
N GLY A 58 -0.78 3.55 13.31
CA GLY A 58 -0.89 4.24 14.60
C GLY A 58 -0.47 5.71 14.55
N GLU A 59 0.51 6.03 13.72
CA GLU A 59 1.10 7.36 13.56
C GLU A 59 0.14 8.36 12.90
N TYR A 60 -0.94 7.88 12.27
CA TYR A 60 -1.85 8.69 11.46
C TYR A 60 -2.99 9.30 12.30
N VAL A 61 -2.59 10.13 13.26
CA VAL A 61 -3.49 10.72 14.26
C VAL A 61 -4.42 11.79 13.67
N ARG A 62 -4.00 12.54 12.65
CA ARG A 62 -4.83 13.57 12.03
C ARG A 62 -5.80 12.96 11.04
N GLU A 63 -5.30 12.05 10.22
CA GLU A 63 -6.00 11.27 9.20
C GLU A 63 -7.15 10.49 9.85
N ARG A 64 -6.89 9.79 10.96
CA ARG A 64 -7.95 9.07 11.69
C ARG A 64 -9.06 9.98 12.20
N LYS A 65 -8.73 11.21 12.61
CA LYS A 65 -9.71 12.18 13.12
C LYS A 65 -10.56 12.71 11.96
N THR A 66 -9.90 13.11 10.87
CA THR A 66 -10.58 13.62 9.67
C THR A 66 -11.48 12.56 9.04
N LEU A 67 -10.98 11.34 8.82
CA LEU A 67 -11.78 10.24 8.29
C LEU A 67 -12.89 9.80 9.26
N GLY A 68 -12.62 9.78 10.57
CA GLY A 68 -13.62 9.48 11.59
C GLY A 68 -14.77 10.49 11.60
N GLN A 69 -14.46 11.78 11.42
CA GLN A 69 -15.46 12.84 11.31
C GLN A 69 -16.28 12.70 10.03
N ALA A 70 -15.63 12.52 8.87
CA ALA A 70 -16.32 12.30 7.60
C ALA A 70 -17.23 11.05 7.63
N ARG A 71 -16.77 9.98 8.29
CA ARG A 71 -17.57 8.78 8.51
C ARG A 71 -18.82 9.10 9.34
N LYS A 72 -18.67 9.82 10.46
CA LYS A 72 -19.80 10.21 11.31
C LYS A 72 -20.83 11.01 10.52
N GLU A 73 -20.40 12.01 9.77
CA GLU A 73 -21.28 12.81 8.90
C GLU A 73 -22.01 11.96 7.86
N ALA A 74 -21.34 10.97 7.26
CA ALA A 74 -21.96 10.06 6.31
C ALA A 74 -23.04 9.18 6.94
N TYR A 75 -22.84 8.70 8.18
CA TYR A 75 -23.89 7.99 8.92
C TYR A 75 -25.06 8.92 9.30
N GLU A 76 -24.78 10.15 9.75
CA GLU A 76 -25.83 11.14 10.09
C GLU A 76 -26.69 11.53 8.87
N ALA A 77 -26.07 11.56 7.68
CA ALA A 77 -26.77 11.81 6.41
C ALA A 77 -27.47 10.56 5.82
N GLY A 78 -27.37 9.39 6.45
CA GLY A 78 -27.94 8.14 5.93
C GLY A 78 -27.25 7.60 4.68
N LEU A 79 -26.01 8.04 4.41
CA LEU A 79 -25.19 7.55 3.28
C LEU A 79 -24.49 6.22 3.59
N LEU A 80 -24.32 5.89 4.87
CA LEU A 80 -23.75 4.64 5.36
C LEU A 80 -24.64 4.02 6.44
N GLY A 81 -24.45 2.72 6.68
CA GLY A 81 -25.22 1.93 7.64
C GLY A 81 -26.37 1.20 6.97
N ARG A 82 -27.51 1.12 7.66
CA ARG A 82 -28.69 0.38 7.20
C ARG A 82 -29.32 1.07 6.00
N SER A 83 -29.58 0.33 4.93
CA SER A 83 -30.11 0.85 3.66
C SER A 83 -29.35 2.09 3.21
N ALA A 84 -28.02 1.96 3.07
CA ALA A 84 -27.11 3.03 2.70
C ALA A 84 -27.61 3.79 1.45
N CYS A 85 -27.68 5.12 1.52
CA CYS A 85 -28.25 5.98 0.48
C CYS A 85 -29.71 5.66 0.11
N GLY A 86 -30.47 5.01 0.99
CA GLY A 86 -31.83 4.56 0.71
C GLY A 86 -31.92 3.39 -0.27
N SER A 87 -30.80 2.69 -0.55
CA SER A 87 -30.71 1.68 -1.61
C SER A 87 -31.28 0.30 -1.25
N GLY A 88 -31.58 0.04 0.02
CA GLY A 88 -31.89 -1.29 0.53
C GLY A 88 -30.67 -2.18 0.78
N HIS A 89 -29.45 -1.70 0.49
CA HIS A 89 -28.19 -2.39 0.78
C HIS A 89 -27.60 -1.87 2.10
N ASP A 90 -27.33 -2.77 3.04
CA ASP A 90 -26.68 -2.41 4.30
C ASP A 90 -25.15 -2.37 4.11
N PHE A 91 -24.51 -1.28 4.53
CA PHE A 91 -23.07 -1.12 4.41
C PHE A 91 -22.44 -0.35 5.56
N ASP A 92 -21.73 -1.05 6.43
CA ASP A 92 -21.02 -0.45 7.56
C ASP A 92 -19.55 -0.16 7.28
N VAL A 93 -18.99 0.88 7.91
CA VAL A 93 -17.57 1.22 7.82
C VAL A 93 -16.93 1.25 9.21
N HIS A 94 -16.04 0.30 9.45
CA HIS A 94 -15.28 0.20 10.69
C HIS A 94 -13.86 0.71 10.49
N ILE A 95 -13.45 1.68 11.30
CA ILE A 95 -12.07 2.18 11.31
C ILE A 95 -11.33 1.48 12.46
N ARG A 96 -10.21 0.82 12.15
CA ARG A 96 -9.32 0.17 13.11
C ARG A 96 -7.94 0.82 13.05
N TYR A 97 -7.29 0.89 14.21
CA TYR A 97 -5.98 1.52 14.35
C TYR A 97 -4.93 0.44 14.59
N GLY A 98 -3.87 0.48 13.80
CA GLY A 98 -2.71 -0.38 13.94
C GLY A 98 -1.80 0.05 15.08
N ALA A 99 -0.91 -0.86 15.46
CA ALA A 99 0.09 -0.68 16.51
C ALA A 99 1.51 -0.52 15.93
N GLU A 100 1.62 0.28 14.87
CA GLU A 100 2.91 0.77 14.32
C GLU A 100 3.88 -0.33 13.84
N ALA A 101 3.32 -1.40 13.24
CA ALA A 101 4.10 -2.49 12.68
C ALA A 101 4.11 -2.43 11.14
N CYS A 102 5.28 -2.21 10.54
CA CYS A 102 5.45 -2.12 9.09
C CYS A 102 4.94 -3.38 8.36
N ILE A 103 5.13 -4.56 8.97
CA ILE A 103 4.66 -5.85 8.44
C ILE A 103 3.14 -5.92 8.31
N CYS A 104 2.38 -5.15 9.10
CA CYS A 104 0.94 -5.06 8.95
C CYS A 104 0.50 -4.30 7.68
N GLY A 105 1.45 -3.87 6.84
CA GLY A 105 1.18 -3.47 5.46
C GLY A 105 1.02 -4.67 4.52
N GLU A 106 1.50 -5.85 4.90
CA GLU A 106 1.24 -7.08 4.17
C GLU A 106 -0.20 -7.55 4.44
N GLU A 107 -0.87 -7.97 3.37
CA GLU A 107 -2.29 -8.31 3.35
C GLU A 107 -2.72 -9.26 4.48
N ASN A 108 -2.01 -10.36 4.70
CA ASN A 108 -2.41 -11.39 5.65
C ASN A 108 -2.05 -11.00 7.09
N ALA A 109 -0.89 -10.36 7.29
CA ALA A 109 -0.50 -9.81 8.58
C ALA A 109 -1.46 -8.70 9.05
N LEU A 110 -2.00 -7.92 8.11
CA LEU A 110 -3.04 -6.93 8.37
C LEU A 110 -4.33 -7.61 8.88
N LEU A 111 -4.78 -8.68 8.21
CA LEU A 111 -5.97 -9.44 8.62
C LEU A 111 -5.82 -10.04 10.02
N GLU A 112 -4.64 -10.62 10.34
CA GLU A 112 -4.36 -11.10 11.70
C GLU A 112 -4.41 -9.97 12.73
N SER A 113 -3.83 -8.80 12.41
CA SER A 113 -3.88 -7.65 13.30
C SER A 113 -5.30 -7.11 13.51
N LEU A 114 -6.14 -7.10 12.46
CA LEU A 114 -7.57 -6.75 12.57
C LEU A 114 -8.34 -7.69 13.48
N GLU A 115 -7.97 -8.96 13.51
CA GLU A 115 -8.55 -9.99 14.38
C GLU A 115 -7.99 -9.95 15.82
N GLY A 116 -7.11 -8.99 16.14
CA GLY A 116 -6.49 -8.85 17.46
C GLY A 116 -5.36 -9.85 17.73
N LYS A 117 -4.88 -10.54 16.69
CA LYS A 117 -3.73 -11.45 16.78
C LYS A 117 -2.45 -10.70 16.47
N GLN A 118 -1.31 -11.36 16.70
CA GLN A 118 -0.03 -10.84 16.26
C GLN A 118 -0.02 -10.74 14.74
N GLY A 119 0.43 -9.60 14.18
CA GLY A 119 0.54 -9.35 12.74
C GLY A 119 1.58 -10.23 12.03
N LYS A 120 1.29 -11.53 11.97
CA LYS A 120 2.08 -12.55 11.28
C LYS A 120 1.38 -12.90 9.99
N ARG A 121 2.16 -13.21 8.95
CA ARG A 121 1.59 -13.66 7.69
C ARG A 121 0.88 -15.00 7.87
N ARG A 122 -0.30 -15.15 7.27
CA ARG A 122 -1.00 -16.43 7.13
C ARG A 122 -0.32 -17.32 6.09
N SER A 123 -0.29 -18.62 6.35
CA SER A 123 0.11 -19.60 5.32
C SER A 123 -0.95 -19.62 4.21
N LYS A 124 -0.51 -19.51 2.95
CA LYS A 124 -1.37 -19.76 1.78
C LYS A 124 -1.24 -21.25 1.43
N PRO A 125 -2.32 -22.01 1.18
CA PRO A 125 -3.76 -21.67 1.25
C PRO A 125 -4.37 -21.72 2.68
N PRO A 126 -5.57 -21.11 2.93
CA PRO A 126 -6.51 -20.50 1.97
C PRO A 126 -6.20 -19.02 1.62
N PHE A 127 -6.72 -18.55 0.48
CA PHE A 127 -6.63 -17.15 0.06
C PHE A 127 -7.71 -16.29 0.73
N PRO A 128 -7.46 -14.98 0.99
CA PRO A 128 -8.43 -14.08 1.62
C PRO A 128 -9.78 -13.99 0.90
N ALA A 129 -9.77 -14.09 -0.43
CA ALA A 129 -10.99 -14.09 -1.24
C ALA A 129 -11.95 -15.25 -0.90
N ASN A 130 -11.41 -16.37 -0.39
CA ASN A 130 -12.20 -17.51 0.07
C ASN A 130 -12.44 -17.48 1.58
N ALA A 131 -11.40 -17.18 2.36
CA ALA A 131 -11.43 -17.15 3.82
C ALA A 131 -10.42 -16.12 4.35
N GLY A 132 -10.87 -14.87 4.46
CA GLY A 132 -10.09 -13.73 4.93
C GLY A 132 -10.46 -13.31 6.34
N LEU A 133 -10.92 -12.07 6.51
CA LEU A 133 -11.28 -11.50 7.81
C LEU A 133 -12.41 -12.31 8.46
N TYR A 134 -12.16 -12.82 9.66
CA TYR A 134 -13.07 -13.70 10.42
C TYR A 134 -13.48 -14.98 9.68
N GLY A 135 -12.65 -15.43 8.72
CA GLY A 135 -12.95 -16.59 7.87
C GLY A 135 -13.96 -16.30 6.76
N CYS A 136 -14.38 -15.05 6.56
CA CYS A 136 -15.31 -14.63 5.53
C CYS A 136 -14.58 -14.25 4.22
N PRO A 137 -15.24 -14.38 3.05
CA PRO A 137 -14.71 -13.87 1.79
C PRO A 137 -14.33 -12.40 1.92
N THR A 138 -13.05 -12.08 1.69
CA THR A 138 -12.52 -10.74 1.92
C THR A 138 -11.65 -10.29 0.76
N THR A 139 -11.90 -9.08 0.29
CA THR A 139 -11.03 -8.38 -0.66
C THR A 139 -10.24 -7.32 0.10
N VAL A 140 -8.90 -7.37 0.00
CA VAL A 140 -8.03 -6.33 0.52
C VAL A 140 -7.59 -5.41 -0.61
N THR A 141 -7.67 -4.10 -0.39
CA THR A 141 -7.25 -3.07 -1.33
C THR A 141 -6.47 -1.97 -0.61
N ASN A 142 -5.76 -1.10 -1.33
CA ASN A 142 -5.12 0.08 -0.75
C ASN A 142 -6.05 1.31 -0.78
N VAL A 143 -5.66 2.39 -0.10
CA VAL A 143 -6.49 3.62 -0.01
C VAL A 143 -6.71 4.28 -1.36
N GLU A 144 -5.68 4.35 -2.21
CA GLU A 144 -5.78 4.98 -3.54
C GLU A 144 -6.79 4.23 -4.43
N THR A 145 -6.68 2.90 -4.52
CA THR A 145 -7.58 2.04 -5.29
C THR A 145 -8.99 2.05 -4.71
N GLY A 146 -9.11 2.00 -3.37
CA GLY A 146 -10.40 2.12 -2.69
C GLY A 146 -11.10 3.44 -3.01
N SER A 147 -10.35 4.54 -3.06
CA SER A 147 -10.89 5.88 -3.38
C SER A 147 -11.18 6.06 -4.87
N PHE A 148 -10.42 5.38 -5.73
CA PHE A 148 -10.61 5.42 -7.18
C PHE A 148 -11.95 4.82 -7.62
N SER A 149 -12.55 3.94 -6.81
CA SER A 149 -13.87 3.36 -7.08
C SER A 149 -15.01 4.39 -7.09
N TYR A 150 -14.75 5.64 -6.67
CA TYR A 150 -15.64 6.78 -6.86
C TYR A 150 -15.94 7.07 -8.34
N TYR A 151 -15.03 6.81 -9.27
CA TYR A 151 -15.25 7.14 -10.68
C TYR A 151 -16.37 6.29 -11.28
N PRO A 152 -17.46 6.91 -11.79
CA PRO A 152 -18.57 6.17 -12.37
C PRO A 152 -18.12 5.34 -13.58
N GLN A 153 -18.84 4.25 -13.90
CA GLN A 153 -18.53 3.42 -15.08
C GLN A 153 -18.46 4.22 -16.39
N THR A 154 -19.22 5.32 -16.49
CA THR A 154 -19.19 6.22 -17.65
C THR A 154 -17.83 6.91 -17.85
N TRP A 155 -17.04 7.05 -16.79
CA TRP A 155 -15.70 7.61 -16.81
C TRP A 155 -14.61 6.56 -16.99
N SER A 156 -14.90 5.27 -16.86
CA SER A 156 -13.91 4.19 -16.98
C SER A 156 -13.11 4.23 -18.28
N ARG A 157 -13.76 4.51 -19.41
CA ARG A 157 -13.11 4.67 -20.72
C ARG A 157 -12.20 5.90 -20.78
N LEU A 158 -12.62 7.00 -20.15
CA LEU A 158 -11.80 8.22 -20.09
C LEU A 158 -10.58 7.98 -19.21
N VAL A 159 -10.75 7.39 -18.03
CA VAL A 159 -9.61 7.17 -17.13
C VAL A 159 -8.64 6.13 -17.70
N ALA A 160 -9.15 5.10 -18.37
CA ALA A 160 -8.31 4.15 -19.12
C ALA A 160 -7.54 4.81 -20.28
N SER A 161 -7.94 6.00 -20.73
CA SER A 161 -7.24 6.73 -21.80
C SER A 161 -6.04 7.56 -21.32
N PHE A 162 -5.90 7.81 -20.02
CA PHE A 162 -4.82 8.66 -19.50
C PHE A 162 -3.44 7.99 -19.52
N GLY A 163 -3.40 6.68 -19.36
CA GLY A 163 -2.16 5.91 -19.29
C GLY A 163 -1.83 5.17 -20.58
N ARG A 164 -0.93 4.19 -20.47
CA ARG A 164 -0.53 3.33 -21.60
C ARG A 164 -1.19 1.98 -21.50
N LYS A 165 -1.13 1.21 -22.58
CA LYS A 165 -1.52 -0.21 -22.56
C LYS A 165 -0.78 -0.91 -21.41
N ASN A 166 -1.52 -1.51 -20.49
CA ASN A 166 -1.07 -2.16 -19.24
C ASN A 166 -0.71 -1.22 -18.07
N ASP A 167 -0.66 0.09 -18.29
CA ASP A 167 -0.40 1.13 -17.28
C ASP A 167 -1.50 2.21 -17.36
N SER A 168 -2.75 1.78 -17.52
CA SER A 168 -3.89 2.62 -17.88
C SER A 168 -4.55 3.24 -16.63
N VAL A 169 -4.07 4.38 -16.13
CA VAL A 169 -4.73 5.29 -15.15
C VAL A 169 -3.76 6.42 -14.82
N THR A 170 -4.19 7.40 -14.02
CA THR A 170 -3.30 8.28 -13.25
C THR A 170 -2.80 7.57 -11.99
N LYS A 171 -1.71 8.09 -11.42
CA LYS A 171 -1.11 7.62 -10.16
C LYS A 171 -0.71 8.83 -9.34
N LEU A 172 -0.86 8.74 -8.01
CA LEU A 172 -0.26 9.69 -7.09
C LEU A 172 1.22 9.36 -6.89
N PHE A 173 2.08 10.27 -7.31
CA PHE A 173 3.53 10.23 -7.10
C PHE A 173 3.91 11.07 -5.89
N CYS A 174 4.76 10.51 -5.01
CA CYS A 174 5.22 11.17 -3.79
C CYS A 174 6.70 11.52 -3.91
N VAL A 175 7.04 12.78 -4.13
CA VAL A 175 8.42 13.24 -4.34
C VAL A 175 8.98 13.85 -3.06
N SER A 176 10.12 13.34 -2.60
CA SER A 176 10.72 13.69 -1.30
C SER A 176 12.26 13.77 -1.30
N ASP A 177 12.82 14.18 -0.15
CA ASP A 177 14.25 14.39 0.12
C ASP A 177 14.92 15.52 -0.67
N HIS A 178 15.99 15.25 -1.43
CA HIS A 178 16.86 16.27 -2.03
C HIS A 178 16.26 16.92 -3.28
N VAL A 179 15.05 17.45 -3.16
CA VAL A 179 14.34 18.23 -4.16
C VAL A 179 14.03 19.63 -3.63
N LYS A 180 13.92 20.61 -4.53
CA LYS A 180 13.61 22.00 -4.15
C LYS A 180 12.21 22.14 -3.54
N LYS A 181 11.26 21.31 -4.00
CA LYS A 181 9.86 21.33 -3.58
C LYS A 181 9.31 19.90 -3.51
N PRO A 182 9.39 19.25 -2.33
CA PRO A 182 8.71 17.98 -2.10
C PRO A 182 7.20 18.15 -2.30
N CYS A 183 6.56 17.17 -2.93
CA CYS A 183 5.13 17.22 -3.20
C CYS A 183 4.54 15.85 -3.51
N THR A 184 3.24 15.72 -3.31
CA THR A 184 2.43 14.69 -3.93
C THR A 184 1.79 15.27 -5.19
N VAL A 185 1.94 14.58 -6.32
CA VAL A 185 1.38 15.01 -7.61
C VAL A 185 0.62 13.86 -8.24
N GLU A 186 -0.58 14.14 -8.74
CA GLU A 186 -1.30 13.19 -9.60
C GLU A 186 -0.84 13.41 -11.03
N ASP A 187 -0.30 12.36 -11.64
CA ASP A 187 0.08 12.39 -13.04
C ASP A 187 -0.20 11.04 -13.68
N ASN A 188 -0.15 11.00 -15.00
CA ASN A 188 -0.18 9.77 -15.75
C ASN A 188 1.22 9.10 -15.76
N THR A 189 1.27 7.84 -16.14
CA THR A 189 2.53 7.03 -16.18
C THR A 189 3.50 7.42 -17.30
N TRP A 190 3.39 8.65 -17.82
CA TRP A 190 4.25 9.22 -18.86
C TRP A 190 5.43 9.98 -18.29
N TRP A 191 5.49 10.14 -16.97
CA TRP A 191 6.65 10.71 -16.29
C TRP A 191 7.90 9.86 -16.52
N PHE A 192 9.04 10.53 -16.65
CA PHE A 192 10.35 9.87 -16.77
C PHE A 192 11.19 10.15 -15.53
N ILE A 193 11.90 9.13 -15.04
CA ILE A 193 13.02 9.31 -14.12
C ILE A 193 14.31 9.06 -14.90
N CYS A 194 15.19 10.06 -14.88
CA CYS A 194 16.59 9.87 -15.24
C CYS A 194 17.24 8.97 -14.18
N THR A 195 17.51 7.71 -14.51
CA THR A 195 18.25 6.82 -13.62
C THR A 195 19.73 7.20 -13.65
N ALA A 196 20.34 7.33 -12.47
CA ALA A 196 21.74 7.72 -12.32
C ALA A 196 22.66 6.50 -12.51
N SER A 197 22.79 6.01 -13.74
CA SER A 197 24.04 5.35 -14.13
C SER A 197 25.11 6.44 -14.29
N PRO A 198 26.34 6.27 -13.77
CA PRO A 198 27.41 7.27 -13.89
C PRO A 198 27.71 7.69 -15.34
N ASN A 199 27.33 6.89 -16.34
CA ASN A 199 27.66 7.10 -17.74
C ASN A 199 26.46 7.03 -18.71
N GLU A 200 25.22 6.80 -18.24
CA GLU A 200 24.05 6.68 -19.10
C GLU A 200 22.82 7.37 -18.47
N HIS A 201 22.43 8.50 -19.04
CA HIS A 201 21.12 9.10 -18.77
C HIS A 201 20.09 8.43 -19.68
N ASN A 202 19.51 7.33 -19.20
CA ASN A 202 18.36 6.73 -19.88
C ASN A 202 17.10 7.27 -19.22
N ASP A 203 16.26 7.95 -20.00
CA ASP A 203 14.92 8.34 -19.55
C ASP A 203 14.07 7.08 -19.40
N VAL A 204 13.84 6.66 -18.15
CA VAL A 204 13.01 5.48 -17.84
C VAL A 204 11.61 5.94 -17.50
N LEU A 205 10.64 5.34 -18.18
CA LEU A 205 9.22 5.61 -17.97
C LEU A 205 8.73 5.05 -16.64
N MET A 206 7.88 5.82 -15.96
CA MET A 206 7.26 5.45 -14.70
C MET A 206 5.95 4.65 -14.90
N GLY A 207 6.08 3.50 -15.56
CA GLY A 207 5.03 2.47 -15.66
C GLY A 207 5.39 1.22 -14.86
N TYR A 208 4.54 0.18 -14.83
CA TYR A 208 4.85 -1.06 -14.11
C TYR A 208 5.87 -1.93 -14.85
N ASP A 209 6.00 -1.80 -16.18
CA ASP A 209 6.87 -2.67 -16.98
C ASP A 209 8.25 -2.05 -17.27
N ALA A 210 8.33 -0.75 -17.53
CA ALA A 210 9.59 -0.09 -17.93
C ALA A 210 10.68 -0.14 -16.83
N PRO A 211 10.40 0.11 -15.55
CA PRO A 211 11.39 -0.01 -14.47
C PRO A 211 11.92 -1.43 -14.30
N LYS A 212 11.09 -2.47 -14.55
CA LYS A 212 11.54 -3.87 -14.48
C LYS A 212 12.66 -4.17 -15.46
N ALA A 213 12.64 -3.53 -16.65
CA ALA A 213 13.67 -3.71 -17.67
C ALA A 213 15.06 -3.21 -17.22
N VAL A 214 15.10 -2.32 -16.23
CA VAL A 214 16.33 -1.80 -15.61
C VAL A 214 16.53 -2.32 -14.18
N GLN A 215 15.94 -3.48 -13.86
CA GLN A 215 16.03 -4.14 -12.55
C GLN A 215 15.54 -3.27 -11.37
N SER A 216 14.61 -2.37 -11.65
CA SER A 216 13.88 -1.57 -10.67
C SER A 216 12.39 -1.95 -10.68
N GLY A 217 11.58 -1.26 -9.88
CA GLY A 217 10.14 -1.49 -9.82
C GLY A 217 9.38 -0.22 -9.50
N LEU A 218 8.11 -0.19 -9.93
CA LEU A 218 7.16 0.83 -9.50
C LEU A 218 6.17 0.19 -8.53
N GLY A 219 6.31 0.52 -7.25
CA GLY A 219 5.35 0.14 -6.21
C GLY A 219 4.30 1.24 -6.00
N THR A 220 4.37 1.89 -4.84
CA THR A 220 3.53 3.02 -4.41
C THR A 220 3.76 4.32 -5.18
N ALA A 221 4.76 4.37 -6.07
CA ALA A 221 5.17 5.56 -6.81
C ALA A 221 5.80 6.68 -5.95
N ALA A 222 6.40 6.30 -4.82
CA ALA A 222 7.32 7.16 -4.07
C ALA A 222 8.64 7.37 -4.84
N VAL A 223 9.11 8.61 -4.85
CA VAL A 223 10.36 9.06 -5.46
C VAL A 223 11.18 9.75 -4.38
N VAL A 224 12.22 9.08 -3.91
CA VAL A 224 13.19 9.60 -2.94
C VAL A 224 14.42 10.08 -3.70
N VAL A 225 14.71 11.38 -3.65
CA VAL A 225 15.86 11.96 -4.36
C VAL A 225 17.06 12.04 -3.44
N MET A 226 18.17 11.43 -3.84
CA MET A 226 19.44 11.46 -3.13
C MET A 226 20.48 12.24 -3.95
N ASN A 227 21.14 13.21 -3.33
CA ASN A 227 22.24 13.93 -3.98
C ASN A 227 23.60 13.25 -3.69
N LYS A 228 24.68 13.74 -4.31
CA LYS A 228 26.05 13.20 -4.15
C LYS A 228 26.61 13.25 -2.72
N SER A 229 25.97 13.99 -1.82
CA SER A 229 26.35 14.06 -0.40
C SER A 229 25.72 12.92 0.42
N THR A 230 24.83 12.13 -0.18
CA THR A 230 24.15 11.02 0.50
C THR A 230 25.01 9.76 0.45
N HIS A 231 25.29 9.17 1.61
CA HIS A 231 25.87 7.83 1.67
C HIS A 231 24.78 6.79 1.39
N VAL A 232 24.97 5.98 0.36
CA VAL A 232 23.98 4.97 -0.12
C VAL A 232 23.92 3.74 0.80
N LEU A 233 24.76 3.66 1.82
CA LEU A 233 24.72 2.60 2.83
C LEU A 233 23.48 2.77 3.71
N TRP A 234 22.36 2.24 3.21
CA TRP A 234 21.06 2.26 3.86
C TRP A 234 20.85 1.02 4.73
N THR A 235 20.01 1.16 5.73
CA THR A 235 19.75 0.15 6.74
C THR A 235 18.42 -0.55 6.52
N ALA A 236 18.44 -1.87 6.34
CA ALA A 236 17.24 -2.68 6.24
C ALA A 236 16.64 -3.00 7.62
N HIS A 237 15.31 -3.02 7.73
CA HIS A 237 14.61 -3.53 8.90
C HIS A 237 14.67 -5.07 8.96
N THR A 238 14.83 -5.62 10.16
CA THR A 238 15.23 -7.02 10.33
C THR A 238 14.08 -8.02 10.18
N CYS A 239 14.07 -8.81 9.12
CA CYS A 239 13.15 -9.94 8.92
C CYS A 239 13.38 -11.11 9.92
N ARG A 240 14.63 -11.45 10.31
CA ARG A 240 14.95 -12.33 11.46
C ARG A 240 16.46 -12.38 11.73
N GLU A 241 17.16 -13.27 11.02
CA GLU A 241 18.59 -13.57 11.23
C GLU A 241 19.43 -13.06 10.07
N GLY A 242 19.05 -13.36 8.82
CA GLY A 242 19.82 -12.96 7.64
C GLY A 242 20.00 -11.44 7.50
N THR A 243 18.98 -10.66 7.86
CA THR A 243 19.04 -9.19 7.88
C THR A 243 19.91 -8.64 9.02
N GLY A 244 20.06 -9.37 10.13
CA GLY A 244 21.02 -9.01 11.18
C GLY A 244 22.46 -9.12 10.69
N TRP A 245 22.78 -10.17 9.93
CA TRP A 245 24.08 -10.32 9.28
C TRP A 245 24.36 -9.23 8.26
N LEU A 246 23.37 -8.90 7.40
CA LEU A 246 23.47 -7.78 6.47
C LEU A 246 23.76 -6.47 7.22
N TRP A 247 23.00 -6.18 8.28
CA TRP A 247 23.19 -5.00 9.11
C TRP A 247 24.61 -4.92 9.69
N MET A 248 25.13 -6.02 10.24
CA MET A 248 26.47 -6.05 10.84
C MET A 248 27.57 -5.74 9.82
N ILE A 249 27.45 -6.26 8.59
CA ILE A 249 28.40 -5.95 7.51
C ILE A 249 28.25 -4.49 7.07
N MET A 250 27.02 -3.99 6.94
CA MET A 250 26.75 -2.61 6.56
C MET A 250 27.29 -1.58 7.57
N GLU A 251 27.16 -1.84 8.86
CA GLU A 251 27.74 -0.96 9.90
C GLU A 251 29.28 -0.94 9.85
N LYS A 252 29.93 -2.08 9.55
CA LYS A 252 31.38 -2.12 9.31
C LYS A 252 31.78 -1.31 8.07
N LEU A 253 31.03 -1.45 6.97
CA LEU A 253 31.27 -0.69 5.73
C LEU A 253 31.17 0.82 5.98
N LYS A 254 30.15 1.23 6.73
CA LYS A 254 29.90 2.64 7.07
C LYS A 254 31.04 3.32 7.82
N VAL A 255 31.71 2.60 8.72
CA VAL A 255 32.85 3.13 9.50
C VAL A 255 34.22 2.80 8.89
N GLY A 256 34.26 2.17 7.71
CA GLY A 256 35.49 1.80 7.03
C GLY A 256 36.25 0.62 7.67
N ASN A 257 35.58 -0.23 8.43
CA ASN A 257 36.17 -1.39 9.13
C ASN A 257 35.76 -2.74 8.52
N ALA A 258 35.16 -2.73 7.32
CA ALA A 258 34.81 -3.95 6.60
C ALA A 258 36.03 -4.51 5.85
N LYS A 259 36.15 -5.84 5.81
CA LYS A 259 37.11 -6.53 4.94
C LYS A 259 36.55 -6.60 3.50
N LEU A 260 37.43 -6.65 2.51
CA LEU A 260 37.03 -6.77 1.10
C LEU A 260 36.12 -7.99 0.85
N GLU A 261 36.44 -9.13 1.47
CA GLU A 261 35.67 -10.38 1.40
C GLU A 261 34.23 -10.23 1.93
N GLU A 262 33.99 -9.30 2.87
CA GLU A 262 32.66 -9.07 3.43
C GLU A 262 31.71 -8.40 2.42
N SER A 263 32.24 -7.75 1.38
CA SER A 263 31.44 -7.22 0.27
C SER A 263 30.83 -8.34 -0.57
N ASP A 264 31.62 -9.35 -0.92
CA ASP A 264 31.13 -10.52 -1.68
C ASP A 264 30.15 -11.34 -0.84
N MET A 265 30.44 -11.48 0.45
CA MET A 265 29.55 -12.13 1.40
C MET A 265 28.21 -11.39 1.54
N LEU A 266 28.23 -10.06 1.60
CA LEU A 266 27.01 -9.24 1.63
C LEU A 266 26.13 -9.56 0.41
N GLN A 267 26.72 -9.60 -0.79
CA GLN A 267 25.99 -9.95 -2.00
C GLN A 267 25.45 -11.38 -1.96
N GLU A 268 26.23 -12.35 -1.50
CA GLU A 268 25.79 -13.74 -1.40
C GLU A 268 24.59 -13.89 -0.45
N VAL A 269 24.64 -13.25 0.72
CA VAL A 269 23.53 -13.27 1.69
C VAL A 269 22.26 -12.71 1.09
N THR A 270 22.33 -11.61 0.31
CA THR A 270 21.13 -11.05 -0.35
C THR A 270 20.48 -12.05 -1.30
N LYS A 271 21.27 -12.77 -2.11
CA LYS A 271 20.77 -13.79 -3.04
C LYS A 271 20.19 -15.02 -2.34
N ARG A 272 20.69 -15.36 -1.17
CA ARG A 272 20.14 -16.46 -0.35
C ARG A 272 18.82 -16.09 0.33
N ILE A 273 18.60 -14.81 0.61
CA ILE A 273 17.33 -14.31 1.15
C ILE A 273 16.30 -14.21 0.01
N GLU A 274 16.71 -13.66 -1.14
CA GLU A 274 15.85 -13.52 -2.31
C GLU A 274 15.23 -14.87 -2.73
N GLY A 275 13.91 -14.88 -2.95
CA GLY A 275 13.17 -16.08 -3.34
C GLY A 275 12.96 -17.13 -2.23
N HIS A 276 13.55 -16.94 -1.05
CA HIS A 276 13.47 -17.88 0.08
C HIS A 276 12.74 -17.30 1.31
N THR A 277 12.14 -16.11 1.16
CA THR A 277 11.30 -15.48 2.18
C THR A 277 9.82 -15.80 1.99
N ILE A 278 9.06 -15.78 3.09
CA ILE A 278 7.61 -16.01 3.07
C ILE A 278 6.81 -14.80 2.54
N CYS A 279 7.42 -13.62 2.53
CA CYS A 279 6.86 -12.36 2.03
C CYS A 279 7.95 -11.50 1.38
N ALA A 280 7.54 -10.51 0.60
CA ALA A 280 8.43 -9.58 -0.11
C ALA A 280 9.01 -8.46 0.79
N PHE A 281 9.07 -8.70 2.11
CA PHE A 281 9.53 -7.76 3.13
C PHE A 281 10.99 -8.01 3.49
#